data_AF-A0A9W4SFJ1-F1
#
_entry.id   AF-A0A9W4SFJ1-F1
#
_cell.length_a   1.000
_cell.length_b   1.000
_cell.length_c   1.000
_cell.angle_alpha   90.00
_cell.angle_beta   90.00
_cell.angle_gamma   90.00
#
_symmetry.space_group_name_H-M   'P 1'
#
loop_
_entity.id
_entity.type
_entity.pdbx_description
1 polymer ?
#
loop_
_entity_poly.entity_id
_entity_poly.type
_entity_poly.pdbx_seq_one_letter_code
_entity_poly.pdbx_strand_id
1 'polypeptide(L)'
;MAEELNIPTVAYHNVHYCEKKKNILKEIIVANEGMNGVRHFLYKEATLEESKDHFAALPPQHLLTKEEIIDNWLFLNDKYLIEKLIFNYPQRLVEKIKEVIIQQPPLNYSNTESIKREENDLIQAYTQRTNEIFGEKWPTFVKERMEKE
;
A
#
# COMPACT_ATOMS: atom_id res chain seq x y z
N MET A 1 -35.12 -4.40 -0.24
CA MET A 1 -34.20 -4.54 0.92
C MET A 1 -33.42 -3.27 1.24
N ALA A 2 -32.42 -2.83 0.47
CA ALA A 2 -31.60 -1.68 0.86
C ALA A 2 -32.37 -0.34 0.89
N GLU A 3 -33.29 -0.13 -0.06
CA GLU A 3 -34.16 1.05 -0.08
C GLU A 3 -35.15 1.06 1.10
N GLU A 4 -35.73 -0.09 1.42
CA GLU A 4 -36.63 -0.25 2.58
C GLU A 4 -35.92 0.07 3.90
N LEU A 5 -34.61 -0.20 3.97
CA LEU A 5 -33.77 0.06 5.14
C LEU A 5 -33.11 1.45 5.12
N ASN A 6 -33.35 2.27 4.09
CA ASN A 6 -32.69 3.56 3.88
C ASN A 6 -31.14 3.48 3.90
N ILE A 7 -30.56 2.38 3.41
CA ILE A 7 -29.11 2.17 3.35
C ILE A 7 -28.61 2.50 1.94
N PRO A 8 -27.68 3.47 1.77
CA PRO A 8 -27.05 3.74 0.49
C PRO A 8 -26.32 2.49 -0.02
N THR A 9 -26.65 2.07 -1.25
CA THR A 9 -26.01 0.93 -1.92
C THR A 9 -25.06 1.47 -2.99
N VAL A 10 -23.85 0.91 -3.09
CA VAL A 10 -22.86 1.37 -4.08
C VAL A 10 -22.51 0.25 -5.04
N ALA A 11 -22.33 0.57 -6.31
CA ALA A 11 -21.71 -0.34 -7.25
C ALA A 11 -20.20 -0.43 -6.98
N TYR A 12 -19.72 -1.60 -6.55
CA TYR A 12 -18.31 -1.87 -6.32
C TYR A 12 -17.87 -3.06 -7.17
N HIS A 13 -16.77 -2.91 -7.92
CA HIS A 13 -16.32 -3.90 -8.90
C HIS A 13 -15.05 -4.67 -8.46
N ASN A 14 -14.67 -4.57 -7.19
CA ASN A 14 -13.64 -5.40 -6.56
C ASN A 14 -12.31 -5.50 -7.34
N VAL A 15 -11.70 -4.34 -7.59
CA VAL A 15 -10.46 -4.20 -8.38
C VAL A 15 -9.29 -4.94 -7.75
N HIS A 16 -8.59 -5.74 -8.55
CA HIS A 16 -7.32 -6.36 -8.17
C HIS A 16 -6.17 -5.95 -9.10
N TYR A 17 -6.47 -5.39 -10.27
CA TYR A 17 -5.48 -4.96 -11.25
C TYR A 17 -6.01 -3.81 -12.13
N CYS A 18 -5.12 -3.04 -12.75
CA CYS A 18 -5.56 -1.84 -13.48
C CYS A 18 -6.14 -2.15 -14.87
N GLU A 19 -5.60 -3.14 -15.59
CA GLU A 19 -5.94 -3.40 -16.99
C GLU A 19 -6.44 -4.84 -17.16
N LYS A 20 -7.42 -5.04 -18.04
CA LYS A 20 -7.99 -6.39 -18.31
C LYS A 20 -6.92 -7.44 -18.62
N LYS A 21 -5.89 -7.08 -19.39
CA LYS A 21 -4.77 -7.97 -19.75
C LYS A 21 -3.93 -8.44 -18.56
N LYS A 22 -3.95 -7.71 -17.44
CA LYS A 22 -3.22 -8.06 -16.21
C LYS A 22 -3.90 -9.17 -15.41
N ASN A 23 -5.05 -9.69 -15.86
CA ASN A 23 -5.66 -10.87 -15.26
C ASN A 23 -4.68 -12.06 -15.15
N ILE A 24 -3.81 -12.23 -16.17
CA ILE A 24 -2.78 -13.27 -16.17
C ILE A 24 -1.86 -13.21 -14.94
N LEU A 25 -1.55 -12.01 -14.42
CA LEU A 25 -0.71 -11.88 -13.23
C LEU A 25 -1.42 -12.42 -11.99
N LYS A 26 -2.73 -12.22 -11.90
CA LYS A 26 -3.53 -12.78 -10.81
C LYS A 26 -3.60 -14.31 -10.92
N GLU A 27 -3.77 -14.84 -12.13
CA GLU A 27 -3.77 -16.28 -12.37
C GLU A 27 -2.43 -16.90 -11.95
N ILE A 28 -1.29 -16.27 -12.31
CA ILE A 28 0.04 -16.67 -11.87
C ILE A 28 0.15 -16.66 -10.33
N ILE A 29 -0.33 -15.61 -9.66
CA ILE A 29 -0.29 -15.54 -8.18
C ILE A 29 -1.10 -16.66 -7.54
N VAL A 30 -2.28 -16.96 -8.07
CA VAL A 30 -3.16 -18.01 -7.52
C VAL A 30 -2.62 -19.41 -7.83
N ALA A 31 -2.00 -19.60 -9.00
CA ALA A 31 -1.42 -20.87 -9.43
C ALA A 31 -0.14 -21.25 -8.66
N ASN A 32 0.67 -20.26 -8.27
CA ASN A 32 1.94 -20.51 -7.60
C ASN A 32 1.77 -20.88 -6.12
N GLU A 33 2.69 -21.72 -5.63
CA GLU A 33 2.88 -21.98 -4.21
C GLU A 33 3.61 -20.78 -3.58
N GLY A 34 3.08 -20.26 -2.48
CA GLY A 34 3.73 -19.19 -1.72
C GLY A 34 4.99 -19.68 -0.99
N MET A 35 5.62 -18.80 -0.21
CA MET A 35 6.87 -19.10 0.54
C MET A 35 6.81 -20.33 1.45
N ASN A 36 5.62 -20.79 1.83
CA ASN A 36 5.42 -21.97 2.69
C ASN A 36 4.98 -23.23 1.91
N GLY A 37 5.09 -23.24 0.58
CA GLY A 37 4.63 -24.35 -0.27
C GLY A 37 3.11 -24.49 -0.36
N VAL A 38 2.36 -23.52 0.17
CA VAL A 38 0.89 -23.54 0.19
C VAL A 38 0.37 -22.70 -0.97
N ARG A 39 -0.55 -23.29 -1.74
CA ARG A 39 -1.25 -22.59 -2.83
C ARG A 39 -2.29 -21.65 -2.28
N HIS A 40 -2.60 -20.62 -3.07
CA HIS A 40 -3.70 -19.71 -2.76
C HIS A 40 -5.01 -20.49 -2.58
N PHE A 41 -5.89 -20.04 -1.67
CA PHE A 41 -7.14 -20.76 -1.37
C PHE A 41 -8.01 -20.94 -2.62
N LEU A 42 -8.08 -19.91 -3.48
CA LEU A 42 -8.76 -19.95 -4.78
C LEU A 42 -8.17 -20.94 -5.80
N TYR A 43 -7.04 -21.58 -5.52
CA TYR A 43 -6.39 -22.46 -6.49
C TYR A 43 -7.33 -23.58 -6.95
N LYS A 44 -8.07 -24.19 -6.03
CA LYS A 44 -8.97 -25.31 -6.35
C LYS A 44 -10.17 -24.85 -7.19
N GLU A 45 -10.78 -23.72 -6.81
CA GLU A 45 -11.90 -23.10 -7.51
C GLU A 45 -11.48 -22.56 -8.88
N ALA A 46 -10.23 -22.16 -9.01
CA ALA A 46 -9.64 -21.65 -10.24
C ALA A 46 -9.01 -22.76 -11.09
N THR A 47 -9.15 -24.04 -10.76
CA THR A 47 -8.77 -25.16 -11.63
C THR A 47 -10.00 -25.92 -12.07
N LEU A 48 -10.18 -26.12 -13.38
CA LEU A 48 -11.29 -26.93 -13.88
C LEU A 48 -10.97 -28.42 -13.68
N GLU A 49 -11.85 -29.11 -12.96
CA GLU A 49 -11.98 -30.58 -12.94
C GLU A 49 -10.65 -31.35 -12.83
N GLU A 50 -9.97 -31.25 -11.68
CA GLU A 50 -8.80 -32.07 -11.32
C GLU A 50 -7.56 -31.98 -12.25
N SER A 51 -7.67 -31.25 -13.36
CA SER A 51 -6.58 -31.02 -14.31
C SER A 51 -5.71 -29.87 -13.80
N LYS A 52 -4.50 -30.22 -13.37
CA LYS A 52 -3.54 -29.27 -12.77
C LYS A 52 -3.12 -28.14 -13.73
N ASP A 53 -3.38 -28.31 -15.03
CA ASP A 53 -2.89 -27.45 -16.11
C ASP A 53 -3.98 -26.57 -16.75
N HIS A 54 -5.24 -26.68 -16.32
CA HIS A 54 -6.32 -25.82 -16.81
C HIS A 54 -6.82 -24.89 -15.71
N PHE A 55 -6.22 -23.72 -15.65
CA PHE A 55 -6.71 -22.63 -14.83
C PHE A 55 -8.05 -22.14 -15.40
N ALA A 56 -9.12 -22.28 -14.64
CA ALA A 56 -10.42 -21.68 -14.92
C ALA A 56 -10.24 -20.17 -15.08
N ALA A 57 -10.97 -19.58 -16.02
CA ALA A 57 -10.98 -18.14 -16.20
C ALA A 57 -11.51 -17.47 -14.91
N LEU A 58 -10.61 -16.85 -14.14
CA LEU A 58 -11.00 -16.04 -12.99
C LEU A 58 -11.89 -14.88 -13.44
N PRO A 59 -12.83 -14.43 -12.59
CA PRO A 59 -13.66 -13.29 -12.92
C PRO A 59 -12.78 -12.07 -13.22
N PRO A 60 -13.12 -11.27 -14.26
CA PRO A 60 -12.41 -10.06 -14.56
C PRO A 60 -12.58 -9.05 -13.42
N GLN A 61 -11.46 -8.56 -12.90
CA GLN A 61 -11.39 -7.61 -11.78
C GLN A 61 -10.43 -6.46 -12.11
N HIS A 62 -10.51 -5.99 -13.35
CA HIS A 62 -9.80 -4.77 -13.74
C HIS A 62 -10.58 -3.54 -13.29
N LEU A 63 -9.88 -2.41 -13.27
CA LEU A 63 -10.53 -1.11 -13.17
C LEU A 63 -11.37 -0.89 -14.43
N LEU A 64 -12.68 -0.76 -14.24
CA LEU A 64 -13.62 -0.55 -15.33
C LEU A 64 -13.63 0.92 -15.76
N THR A 65 -13.87 1.15 -17.05
CA THR A 65 -14.24 2.47 -17.55
C THR A 65 -15.68 2.83 -17.15
N LYS A 66 -16.05 4.10 -17.35
CA LYS A 66 -17.41 4.58 -17.11
C LYS A 66 -18.43 3.83 -17.97
N GLU A 67 -18.08 3.58 -19.22
CA GLU A 67 -18.92 2.89 -20.19
C GLU A 67 -19.11 1.42 -19.76
N GLU A 68 -18.01 0.73 -19.45
CA GLU A 68 -18.04 -0.69 -19.03
C GLU A 68 -18.87 -0.90 -17.75
N ILE A 69 -18.73 -0.01 -16.75
CA ILE A 69 -19.51 -0.13 -15.52
C ILE A 69 -20.99 0.21 -15.76
N ILE A 70 -21.33 1.11 -16.67
CA ILE A 70 -22.75 1.36 -17.01
C ILE A 70 -23.33 0.14 -17.73
N ASP A 71 -22.61 -0.39 -18.72
CA ASP A 71 -23.05 -1.54 -19.52
C ASP A 71 -23.34 -2.76 -18.64
N ASN A 72 -22.50 -3.01 -17.63
CA ASN A 72 -22.69 -4.10 -16.66
C ASN A 72 -23.97 -3.98 -15.82
N TRP A 73 -24.59 -2.79 -15.75
CA TRP A 73 -25.76 -2.51 -14.92
C TRP A 73 -27.02 -2.19 -15.72
N LEU A 74 -26.95 -2.19 -17.07
CA LEU A 74 -28.10 -1.93 -17.95
C LEU A 74 -29.27 -2.91 -17.72
N PHE A 75 -29.01 -4.10 -17.18
CA PHE A 75 -30.04 -5.08 -16.85
C PHE A 75 -31.10 -4.55 -15.87
N LEU A 76 -30.79 -3.51 -15.10
CA LEU A 76 -31.75 -2.87 -14.19
C LEU A 76 -32.85 -2.10 -14.93
N ASN A 77 -32.63 -1.71 -16.20
CA ASN A 77 -33.56 -0.91 -17.00
C ASN A 77 -34.04 0.40 -16.33
N ASP A 78 -33.29 0.91 -15.35
CA ASP A 78 -33.58 2.15 -14.63
C ASP A 78 -32.33 3.02 -14.64
N LYS A 79 -32.31 4.00 -15.53
CA LYS A 79 -31.18 4.92 -15.69
C LYS A 79 -30.90 5.71 -14.41
N TYR A 80 -31.94 6.13 -13.68
CA TYR A 80 -31.78 6.92 -12.48
C TYR A 80 -31.17 6.09 -11.36
N LEU A 81 -31.63 4.84 -11.19
CA LEU A 81 -31.06 3.90 -10.23
C LEU A 81 -29.60 3.59 -10.56
N ILE A 82 -29.28 3.31 -11.83
CA ILE A 82 -27.90 3.05 -12.29
C ILE A 82 -26.99 4.24 -11.96
N GLU A 83 -27.41 5.46 -12.30
CA GLU A 83 -26.66 6.68 -12.00
C GLU A 83 -26.45 6.87 -10.48
N LYS A 84 -27.48 6.55 -9.69
CA LYS A 84 -27.44 6.65 -8.22
C LYS A 84 -26.41 5.68 -7.63
N LEU A 85 -26.40 4.43 -8.09
CA LEU A 85 -25.53 3.36 -7.59
C LEU A 85 -24.06 3.56 -7.99
N ILE A 86 -23.82 4.04 -9.22
CA ILE A 86 -22.47 4.15 -9.80
C ILE A 86 -21.79 5.48 -9.45
N PHE A 87 -22.54 6.60 -9.42
CA PHE A 87 -21.94 7.93 -9.26
C PHE A 87 -22.37 8.60 -7.96
N ASN A 88 -23.68 8.77 -7.74
CA ASN A 88 -24.16 9.67 -6.68
C ASN A 88 -23.87 9.14 -5.27
N TYR A 89 -24.14 7.86 -5.00
CA TYR A 89 -23.87 7.29 -3.68
C TYR A 89 -22.38 7.17 -3.38
N PRO A 90 -21.51 6.69 -4.31
CA PRO A 90 -20.07 6.70 -4.10
C PRO A 90 -19.51 8.11 -3.86
N GLN A 91 -19.94 9.11 -4.64
CA GLN A 91 -19.47 10.49 -4.44
C GLN A 91 -19.85 11.02 -3.06
N ARG A 92 -21.11 10.83 -2.63
CA ARG A 92 -21.57 11.20 -1.28
C ARG A 92 -20.83 10.48 -0.16
N LEU A 93 -20.33 9.27 -0.41
CA LEU A 93 -19.51 8.53 0.53
C LEU A 93 -18.12 9.18 0.65
N VAL A 94 -17.49 9.48 -0.49
CA VAL A 94 -16.17 10.12 -0.56
C VAL A 94 -16.19 11.51 0.10
N GLU A 95 -17.24 12.30 -0.12
CA GLU A 95 -17.41 13.62 0.50
C GLU A 95 -17.45 13.59 2.04
N LYS A 96 -17.76 12.44 2.64
CA LYS A 96 -17.76 12.25 4.11
C LYS A 96 -16.39 11.83 4.66
N ILE A 97 -15.47 11.42 3.80
CA ILE A 97 -14.12 11.01 4.19
C ILE A 97 -13.31 12.28 4.42
N LYS A 98 -12.81 12.46 5.65
CA LYS A 98 -11.90 13.56 5.97
C LYS A 98 -10.56 13.34 5.28
N GLU A 99 -9.87 14.43 4.97
CA GLU A 99 -8.49 14.35 4.52
C GLU A 99 -7.64 13.60 5.55
N VAL A 100 -6.93 12.58 5.10
CA VAL A 100 -5.98 11.80 5.90
C VAL A 100 -4.59 12.10 5.37
N ILE A 101 -3.78 12.78 6.18
CA ILE A 101 -2.37 13.01 5.88
C ILE A 101 -1.58 11.84 6.44
N ILE A 102 -1.08 10.98 5.55
CA ILE A 102 -0.15 9.90 5.92
C ILE A 102 1.23 10.53 6.11
N GLN A 103 1.59 10.85 7.36
CA GLN A 103 2.93 11.30 7.69
C GLN A 103 3.85 10.09 7.80
N GLN A 104 5.01 10.15 7.13
CA GLN A 104 6.10 9.25 7.49
C GLN A 104 6.46 9.52 8.95
N PRO A 105 6.66 8.47 9.78
CA PRO A 105 7.11 8.71 11.13
C PRO A 105 8.42 9.51 11.05
N PRO A 106 8.58 10.58 11.85
CA PRO A 106 9.87 11.24 11.94
C PRO A 106 10.90 10.19 12.36
N LEU A 107 12.16 10.39 11.93
CA LEU A 107 13.27 9.64 12.50
C LEU A 107 13.21 9.84 14.02
N ASN A 108 12.95 8.75 14.75
CA ASN A 108 12.75 8.79 16.19
C ASN A 108 14.12 8.86 16.87
N TYR A 109 14.81 9.99 16.76
CA TYR A 109 15.88 10.32 17.68
C TYR A 109 15.21 10.64 19.01
N SER A 110 15.46 9.79 19.99
CA SER A 110 14.80 9.73 21.30
C SER A 110 14.58 11.05 22.08
N ASN A 111 15.05 12.26 21.76
CA ASN A 111 14.88 13.52 22.53
C ASN A 111 14.95 13.46 24.09
N THR A 112 15.45 12.37 24.66
CA THR A 112 15.60 12.12 26.09
C THR A 112 16.95 12.68 26.55
N GLU A 113 17.11 12.90 27.86
CA GLU A 113 18.40 13.27 28.46
C GLU A 113 19.54 12.30 28.09
N SER A 114 19.23 11.06 27.68
CA SER A 114 20.19 10.11 27.13
C SER A 114 20.88 10.60 25.86
N ILE A 115 20.22 11.35 24.97
CA ILE A 115 20.86 11.86 23.74
C ILE A 115 21.98 12.84 24.07
N LYS A 116 21.77 13.75 25.02
CA LYS A 116 22.82 14.69 25.44
C LYS A 116 24.01 13.95 26.04
N ARG A 117 23.77 12.81 26.69
CA ARG A 117 24.85 11.95 27.20
C ARG A 117 25.55 11.23 26.06
N GLU A 118 24.81 10.64 25.14
CA GLU A 118 25.34 9.92 23.98
C GLU A 118 26.15 10.84 23.05
N GLU A 119 25.70 12.09 22.85
CA GLU A 119 26.44 13.14 22.13
C GLU A 119 27.77 13.46 22.82
N ASN A 120 27.77 13.64 24.15
CA ASN A 120 28.99 13.88 24.92
C ASN A 120 29.94 12.68 24.89
N ASP A 121 29.41 11.46 25.00
CA ASP A 121 30.18 10.22 24.92
C ASP A 121 30.82 10.08 23.53
N LEU A 122 30.09 10.46 22.46
CA LEU A 122 30.59 10.50 21.09
C LEU A 122 31.74 11.50 20.94
N ILE A 123 31.53 12.75 21.37
CA ILE A 123 32.55 13.81 21.34
C ILE A 123 33.81 13.36 22.09
N GLN A 124 33.64 12.75 23.27
CA GLN A 124 34.75 12.26 24.09
C GLN A 124 35.52 11.13 23.38
N ALA A 125 34.81 10.15 22.79
CA ALA A 125 35.43 9.04 22.08
C ALA A 125 36.25 9.52 20.86
N TYR A 126 35.69 10.43 20.05
CA TYR A 126 36.41 11.00 18.91
C TYR A 126 37.59 11.88 19.34
N THR A 127 37.43 12.68 20.40
CA THR A 127 38.51 13.50 20.97
C THR A 127 39.65 12.63 21.46
N GLN A 128 39.35 11.57 22.21
CA GLN A 128 40.36 10.62 22.69
C GLN A 128 41.09 9.97 21.51
N ARG A 129 40.34 9.47 20.52
CA ARG A 129 40.93 8.80 19.35
C ARG A 129 41.81 9.75 18.53
N THR A 130 41.40 11.01 18.41
CA THR A 130 42.16 12.04 17.70
C THR A 130 43.45 12.39 18.45
N ASN A 131 43.39 12.47 19.78
CA ASN A 131 44.58 12.66 20.63
C ASN A 131 45.58 11.49 20.52
N GLU A 132 45.11 10.24 20.38
CA GLU A 132 45.98 9.08 20.18
C GLU A 132 46.76 9.13 18.85
N ILE A 133 46.16 9.71 17.80
CA ILE A 133 46.74 9.75 16.45
C ILE A 133 47.62 11.00 16.25
N PHE A 134 47.15 12.16 16.71
CA PHE A 134 47.78 13.46 16.43
C PHE A 134 48.44 14.11 17.65
N GLY A 135 48.30 13.52 18.85
CA GLY A 135 48.70 14.13 20.11
C GLY A 135 47.72 15.21 20.59
N GLU A 136 48.03 15.85 21.72
CA GLU A 136 47.14 16.85 22.34
C GLU A 136 47.01 18.16 21.53
N LYS A 137 47.91 18.42 20.58
CA LYS A 137 47.87 19.60 19.70
C LYS A 137 47.49 19.22 18.29
N TRP A 138 46.19 19.35 18.00
CA TRP A 138 45.66 19.00 16.69
C TRP A 138 46.08 19.99 15.60
N PRO A 139 46.47 19.50 14.41
CA PRO A 139 46.61 20.32 13.21
C PRO A 139 45.29 21.04 12.87
N THR A 140 45.38 22.20 12.23
CA THR A 140 44.22 23.05 11.91
C THR A 140 43.14 22.31 11.12
N PHE A 141 43.54 21.54 10.10
CA PHE A 141 42.59 20.79 9.27
C PHE A 141 41.81 19.71 10.04
N VAL A 142 42.37 19.18 11.13
CA VAL A 142 41.71 18.18 11.99
C VAL A 142 40.69 18.87 12.89
N LYS A 143 41.04 20.04 13.47
CA LYS A 143 40.10 20.85 14.26
C LYS A 143 38.90 21.28 13.43
N GLU A 144 39.15 21.83 12.24
CA GLU A 144 38.09 22.29 11.33
C GLU A 144 37.16 21.15 10.89
N ARG A 145 37.67 19.91 10.78
CA ARG A 145 36.87 18.73 10.45
C ARG A 145 36.02 18.28 11.64
N MET A 146 36.61 18.21 12.83
CA MET A 146 35.97 17.79 14.08
C MET A 146 34.85 18.73 14.54
N GLU A 147 34.95 20.03 14.25
CA GLU A 147 33.89 21.00 14.57
C GLU A 147 32.73 20.98 13.56
N LYS A 148 32.98 20.47 12.34
CA LYS A 148 32.02 20.46 11.25
C LYS A 148 31.15 19.21 11.23
N GLU A 149 31.73 18.06 11.57
CA GLU A 149 31.03 16.75 11.64
C GLU A 149 30.35 16.57 13.00
#